data_AF-A0A8T2L855-F1
#
_entry.id   AF-A0A8T2L855-F1
#
_cell.length_a   1.000
_cell.length_b   1.000
_cell.length_c   1.000
_cell.angle_alpha   90.00
_cell.angle_beta   90.00
_cell.angle_gamma   90.00
#
_symmetry.space_group_name_H-M   'P 1'
#
loop_
_entity.id
_entity.type
_entity.pdbx_description
1 polymer ?
#
loop_
_entity_poly.entity_id
_entity_poly.type
_entity_poly.pdbx_seq_one_letter_code
_entity_poly.pdbx_strand_id
1 'polypeptide(L)'
;MRVLLLVKKEAFIQSHAVKPPSAQHASESTPPLHASSRPSEHWITGSHGNLRLIWEELEPDFSQKIQLVFVSIQLYRVYLTAKMGFPGSLRVFVLVCLLAVGFRSLEADNVNTETLARIIQFFDDNYKKVEKNVRQYAVAINVPEDQCKINFVPDKNNFLTKEESSTNVINKIYDENVALYEGQELIAAGTLKKQKHTRHSESILMNPPESSPMTNLLNKKKDGCVVFYTYNSPCVQTCIDINGNYSILKMLERWSKQGGLKAFVFKDIWKFDQKKDLKENFKAITKYVPLYRCVSSETCYECVEGDNINLNCVQ
;
A
#
# COMPACT_ATOMS: atom_id res chain seq x y z
N MET A 1 -39.59 -3.12 10.41
CA MET A 1 -39.53 -4.55 10.79
C MET A 1 -38.07 -4.97 10.71
N ARG A 2 -37.36 -5.02 11.85
CA ARG A 2 -35.94 -5.42 11.93
C ARG A 2 -35.90 -6.92 12.22
N VAL A 3 -35.20 -7.68 11.38
CA VAL A 3 -34.83 -9.08 11.70
C VAL A 3 -33.36 -9.06 12.08
N LEU A 4 -33.09 -9.21 13.39
CA LEU A 4 -31.77 -9.52 13.92
C LEU A 4 -31.48 -11.00 13.61
N LEU A 5 -30.36 -11.28 12.95
CA LEU A 5 -29.75 -12.61 12.93
C LEU A 5 -28.43 -12.54 13.69
N LEU A 6 -28.49 -13.00 14.94
CA LEU A 6 -27.34 -13.33 15.77
C LEU A 6 -26.81 -14.69 15.30
N VAL A 7 -25.59 -14.72 14.76
CA VAL A 7 -24.84 -15.97 14.57
C VAL A 7 -23.78 -16.05 15.65
N LYS A 8 -23.98 -17.02 16.54
CA LYS A 8 -23.11 -17.40 17.66
C LYS A 8 -21.90 -18.15 17.09
N LYS A 9 -20.69 -17.64 17.27
CA LYS A 9 -19.45 -18.31 16.87
C LYS A 9 -18.88 -19.02 18.10
N GLU A 10 -19.01 -20.34 18.14
CA GLU A 10 -18.35 -21.18 19.16
C GLU A 10 -16.89 -21.38 18.77
N ALA A 11 -15.98 -20.98 19.64
CA ALA A 11 -14.54 -21.17 19.50
C ALA A 11 -14.16 -22.55 20.05
N PHE A 12 -13.59 -23.40 19.20
CA PHE A 12 -13.00 -24.67 19.57
C PHE A 12 -11.55 -24.40 20.02
N ILE A 13 -11.29 -24.51 21.33
CA ILE A 13 -9.95 -24.40 21.92
C ILE A 13 -9.36 -25.82 21.98
N GLN A 14 -8.37 -26.12 21.14
CA GLN A 14 -7.47 -27.24 21.36
C GLN A 14 -6.27 -26.76 22.18
N SER A 15 -6.22 -27.21 23.43
CA SER A 15 -5.10 -27.07 24.34
C SER A 15 -3.98 -28.03 23.95
N HIS A 16 -2.81 -27.51 23.59
CA HIS A 16 -1.57 -28.29 23.62
C HIS A 16 -0.67 -27.83 24.76
N ALA A 17 -0.21 -28.82 25.51
CA ALA A 17 0.43 -28.73 26.81
C ALA A 17 1.82 -28.09 26.74
N VAL A 18 2.05 -27.18 27.68
CA VAL A 18 3.34 -26.62 28.07
C VAL A 18 4.13 -27.68 28.85
N LYS A 19 5.40 -27.88 28.50
CA LYS A 19 6.36 -28.64 29.31
C LYS A 19 7.42 -27.66 29.87
N PRO A 20 7.68 -27.63 31.19
CA PRO A 20 8.59 -26.67 31.83
C PRO A 20 10.08 -27.09 31.74
N PRO A 21 11.01 -26.18 32.10
CA PRO A 21 12.39 -26.16 31.59
C PRO A 21 13.41 -26.84 32.50
N SER A 22 14.53 -27.26 31.91
CA SER A 22 15.74 -27.66 32.62
C SER A 22 16.68 -26.47 32.83
N ALA A 23 17.05 -26.24 34.08
CA ALA A 23 17.96 -25.21 34.56
C ALA A 23 19.45 -25.62 34.44
N GLN A 24 20.34 -24.62 34.31
CA GLN A 24 21.53 -24.35 35.15
C GLN A 24 22.61 -23.60 34.37
N HIS A 25 22.90 -22.35 34.73
CA HIS A 25 24.13 -21.96 35.43
C HIS A 25 24.12 -20.46 35.78
N ALA A 26 24.53 -20.17 37.02
CA ALA A 26 24.63 -18.86 37.63
C ALA A 26 26.08 -18.35 37.64
N SER A 27 26.24 -17.02 37.57
CA SER A 27 27.31 -16.28 38.28
C SER A 27 27.00 -14.78 38.34
N GLU A 28 26.36 -14.38 39.43
CA GLU A 28 26.71 -13.32 40.38
C GLU A 28 27.64 -12.15 39.95
N SER A 29 27.16 -10.91 40.09
CA SER A 29 27.76 -9.87 40.96
C SER A 29 26.97 -8.55 40.89
N THR A 30 26.82 -7.92 42.04
CA THR A 30 25.95 -6.74 42.32
C THR A 30 26.79 -5.65 43.07
N PRO A 31 26.22 -4.49 43.48
CA PRO A 31 26.41 -3.13 42.93
C PRO A 31 27.23 -2.22 43.88
N PRO A 32 27.16 -0.86 43.83
CA PRO A 32 26.06 -0.15 44.55
C PRO A 32 25.62 1.27 44.06
N LEU A 33 24.36 1.59 44.42
CA LEU A 33 23.77 2.80 45.03
C LEU A 33 24.12 4.23 44.56
N HIS A 34 23.06 5.01 44.23
CA HIS A 34 22.73 6.25 44.97
C HIS A 34 21.23 6.61 44.83
N ALA A 35 20.64 7.02 45.95
CA ALA A 35 19.26 7.45 46.15
C ALA A 35 19.21 8.95 46.52
N SER A 36 18.04 9.62 46.36
CA SER A 36 17.57 10.85 47.05
C SER A 36 16.43 11.49 46.22
N SER A 37 15.13 11.27 46.48
CA SER A 37 14.21 11.85 47.51
C SER A 37 13.37 13.05 47.03
N ARG A 38 12.05 12.95 47.32
CA ARG A 38 10.86 13.82 47.14
C ARG A 38 10.95 15.19 47.89
N PRO A 39 9.89 16.06 48.11
CA PRO A 39 8.42 15.93 47.89
C PRO A 39 7.57 17.21 47.56
N SER A 40 6.23 17.00 47.43
CA SER A 40 5.06 17.83 47.89
C SER A 40 4.77 19.19 47.21
N GLU A 41 3.54 19.75 47.07
CA GLU A 41 2.14 19.45 47.43
C GLU A 41 1.19 20.55 46.88
N HIS A 42 -0.12 20.23 46.75
CA HIS A 42 -1.38 21.05 46.89
C HIS A 42 -1.65 22.31 45.99
N TRP A 43 -2.85 22.66 45.50
CA TRP A 43 -4.27 22.63 45.99
C TRP A 43 -5.30 22.54 44.82
N ILE A 44 -6.42 21.78 44.87
CA ILE A 44 -7.86 22.11 45.17
C ILE A 44 -8.35 23.52 44.69
N THR A 45 -9.45 23.80 43.96
CA THR A 45 -10.91 23.47 44.07
C THR A 45 -11.70 23.98 42.83
N GLY A 46 -12.90 23.40 42.58
CA GLY A 46 -14.20 23.88 42.01
C GLY A 46 -14.30 25.10 41.05
N SER A 47 -15.36 25.37 40.29
CA SER A 47 -16.69 24.79 40.06
C SER A 47 -17.37 25.59 38.92
N HIS A 48 -18.23 24.94 38.12
CA HIS A 48 -19.42 25.47 37.40
C HIS A 48 -19.34 26.66 36.41
N GLY A 49 -19.91 26.43 35.22
CA GLY A 49 -20.38 27.43 34.23
C GLY A 49 -19.45 27.54 33.02
N ASN A 50 -19.83 27.40 31.75
CA ASN A 50 -21.15 27.50 31.11
C ASN A 50 -21.09 26.73 29.78
N LEU A 51 -22.19 26.03 29.45
CA LEU A 51 -22.45 25.62 28.07
C LEU A 51 -22.50 26.86 27.17
N ARG A 52 -21.68 26.88 26.13
CA ARG A 52 -21.99 27.64 24.92
C ARG A 52 -21.59 26.82 23.71
N LEU A 53 -22.61 26.19 23.12
CA LEU A 53 -22.58 25.61 21.79
C LEU A 53 -22.16 26.71 20.79
N ILE A 54 -21.07 26.48 20.07
CA ILE A 54 -20.83 27.10 18.78
C ILE A 54 -20.69 25.94 17.80
N TRP A 55 -21.82 25.65 17.15
CA TRP A 55 -21.90 24.88 15.92
C TRP A 55 -21.55 25.85 14.79
N GLU A 56 -20.47 25.60 14.04
CA GLU A 56 -20.35 26.07 12.66
C GLU A 56 -19.34 25.20 11.90
N GLU A 57 -19.93 24.36 11.04
CA GLU A 57 -19.51 24.00 9.68
C GLU A 57 -18.12 23.38 9.45
N LEU A 58 -18.02 22.09 9.78
CA LEU A 58 -17.29 21.13 8.94
C LEU A 58 -18.28 20.60 7.91
N GLU A 59 -18.13 20.93 6.62
CA GLU A 59 -18.83 20.25 5.54
C GLU A 59 -18.46 18.75 5.56
N PRO A 60 -19.42 17.83 5.75
CA PRO A 60 -19.22 16.47 5.34
C PRO A 60 -19.85 16.29 3.96
N ASP A 61 -19.20 15.42 3.20
CA ASP A 61 -19.88 14.39 2.42
C ASP A 61 -20.11 14.62 0.92
N PHE A 62 -19.01 14.55 0.17
CA PHE A 62 -19.05 14.16 -1.23
C PHE A 62 -19.44 12.68 -1.41
N SER A 63 -19.23 11.82 -0.40
CA SER A 63 -19.52 10.38 -0.45
C SER A 63 -21.04 10.09 -0.33
N GLN A 64 -21.75 10.75 0.58
CA GLN A 64 -23.22 10.68 0.70
C GLN A 64 -23.89 11.29 -0.52
N LYS A 65 -23.37 12.39 -1.08
CA LYS A 65 -23.91 12.98 -2.32
C LYS A 65 -23.83 11.99 -3.48
N ILE A 66 -22.73 11.24 -3.60
CA ILE A 66 -22.58 10.18 -4.60
C ILE A 66 -23.55 9.02 -4.31
N GLN A 67 -23.63 8.54 -3.05
CA GLN A 67 -24.55 7.46 -2.70
C GLN A 67 -26.03 7.81 -2.95
N LEU A 68 -26.44 9.05 -2.66
CA LEU A 68 -27.80 9.54 -2.94
C LEU A 68 -28.10 9.64 -4.43
N VAL A 69 -27.12 10.04 -5.26
CA VAL A 69 -27.27 10.07 -6.73
C VAL A 69 -27.44 8.65 -7.28
N PHE A 70 -26.68 7.67 -6.77
CA PHE A 70 -26.83 6.28 -7.18
C PHE A 70 -28.18 5.68 -6.75
N VAL A 71 -28.62 5.92 -5.51
CA VAL A 71 -29.95 5.48 -5.04
C VAL A 71 -31.06 6.11 -5.89
N SER A 72 -30.92 7.38 -6.25
CA SER A 72 -31.90 8.08 -7.09
C SER A 72 -31.95 7.55 -8.52
N ILE A 73 -30.80 7.21 -9.13
CA ILE A 73 -30.73 6.61 -10.47
C ILE A 73 -31.31 5.19 -10.47
N GLN A 74 -31.06 4.40 -9.41
CA GLN A 74 -31.61 3.06 -9.27
C GLN A 74 -33.13 3.08 -9.06
N LEU A 75 -33.64 4.00 -8.23
CA LEU A 75 -35.07 4.19 -8.03
C LEU A 75 -35.76 4.68 -9.31
N TYR A 76 -35.14 5.58 -10.08
CA TYR A 76 -35.69 6.08 -11.34
C TYR A 76 -35.76 4.98 -12.42
N ARG A 77 -34.80 4.05 -12.45
CA ARG A 77 -34.79 2.90 -13.37
C ARG A 77 -35.82 1.83 -13.01
N VAL A 78 -36.06 1.59 -11.72
CA VAL A 78 -37.16 0.73 -11.23
C VAL A 78 -38.52 1.34 -11.55
N TYR A 79 -38.67 2.66 -11.42
CA TYR A 79 -39.91 3.37 -11.75
C TYR A 79 -40.23 3.34 -13.26
N LEU A 80 -39.23 3.55 -14.13
CA LEU A 80 -39.40 3.49 -15.59
C LEU A 80 -39.83 2.10 -16.10
N THR A 81 -39.37 1.03 -15.46
CA THR A 81 -39.70 -0.36 -15.85
C THR A 81 -41.04 -0.84 -15.31
N ALA A 82 -41.53 -0.27 -14.19
CA ALA A 82 -42.88 -0.52 -13.70
C ALA A 82 -43.97 0.04 -14.64
N LYS A 83 -43.65 1.11 -15.39
CA LYS A 83 -44.58 1.77 -16.32
C LYS A 83 -44.65 1.12 -17.70
N MET A 84 -43.65 0.33 -18.09
CA MET A 84 -43.67 -0.41 -19.35
C MET A 84 -44.21 -1.82 -19.12
N GLY A 85 -45.36 -2.12 -19.73
CA GLY A 85 -46.05 -3.40 -19.64
C GLY A 85 -45.28 -4.51 -20.37
N PHE A 86 -44.29 -5.10 -19.70
CA PHE A 86 -43.61 -6.30 -20.18
C PHE A 86 -44.34 -7.57 -19.72
N PRO A 87 -44.51 -8.59 -20.60
CA PRO A 87 -45.07 -9.87 -20.22
C PRO A 87 -44.23 -10.54 -19.11
N GLY A 88 -44.89 -11.27 -18.21
CA GLY A 88 -44.35 -11.69 -16.92
C GLY A 88 -43.02 -12.46 -16.96
N SER A 89 -42.70 -13.18 -18.05
CA SER A 89 -41.44 -13.92 -18.17
C SER A 89 -40.21 -13.02 -18.43
N LEU A 90 -40.39 -11.87 -19.11
CA LEU A 90 -39.28 -10.97 -19.45
C LEU A 90 -38.84 -10.12 -18.23
N ARG A 91 -39.78 -9.84 -17.31
CA ARG A 91 -39.52 -9.10 -16.06
C ARG A 91 -38.59 -9.87 -15.12
N VAL A 92 -38.75 -11.19 -15.05
CA VAL A 92 -37.90 -12.07 -14.23
C VAL A 92 -36.48 -12.10 -14.78
N PHE A 93 -36.32 -12.20 -16.11
CA PHE A 93 -34.99 -12.19 -16.75
C PHE A 93 -34.26 -10.86 -16.55
N VAL A 94 -34.95 -9.73 -16.68
CA VAL A 94 -34.36 -8.40 -16.46
C VAL A 94 -33.98 -8.20 -14.99
N LEU A 95 -34.80 -8.65 -14.03
CA LEU A 95 -34.47 -8.58 -12.60
C LEU A 95 -33.30 -9.51 -12.23
N VAL A 96 -33.22 -10.72 -12.79
CA VAL A 96 -32.09 -11.64 -12.58
C VAL A 96 -30.82 -11.09 -13.21
N CYS A 97 -30.87 -10.47 -14.40
CA CYS A 97 -29.72 -9.79 -15.00
C CYS A 97 -29.29 -8.56 -14.19
N LEU A 98 -30.22 -7.77 -13.64
CA LEU A 98 -29.89 -6.62 -12.79
C LEU A 98 -29.31 -7.05 -11.43
N LEU A 99 -29.73 -8.20 -10.89
CA LEU A 99 -29.12 -8.80 -9.71
C LEU A 99 -27.74 -9.41 -10.01
N ALA A 100 -27.56 -10.03 -11.19
CA ALA A 100 -26.27 -10.57 -11.63
C ALA A 100 -25.24 -9.48 -11.97
N VAL A 101 -25.69 -8.30 -12.42
CA VAL A 101 -24.84 -7.13 -12.68
C VAL A 101 -24.70 -6.24 -11.44
N GLY A 102 -25.60 -6.37 -10.45
CA GLY A 102 -25.75 -5.47 -9.31
C GLY A 102 -24.95 -5.82 -8.05
N PHE A 103 -24.24 -6.94 -8.02
CA PHE A 103 -23.35 -7.31 -6.91
C PHE A 103 -21.92 -7.52 -7.40
N ARG A 104 -21.31 -6.49 -8.01
CA ARG A 104 -19.89 -6.29 -7.78
C ARG A 104 -19.79 -5.52 -6.48
N SER A 105 -19.59 -6.25 -5.39
CA SER A 105 -19.16 -5.69 -4.11
C SER A 105 -18.01 -4.75 -4.44
N LEU A 106 -18.17 -3.47 -4.13
CA LEU A 106 -17.12 -2.46 -4.23
C LEU A 106 -16.23 -2.61 -2.98
N GLU A 107 -15.84 -3.85 -2.68
CA GLU A 107 -14.66 -4.08 -1.87
C GLU A 107 -13.52 -3.64 -2.78
N ALA A 108 -12.75 -2.66 -2.31
CA ALA A 108 -11.48 -2.35 -2.94
C ALA A 108 -10.68 -3.65 -2.91
N ASP A 109 -10.64 -4.37 -4.03
CA ASP A 109 -9.76 -5.51 -4.20
C ASP A 109 -8.35 -4.94 -4.02
N ASN A 110 -7.79 -5.12 -2.83
CA ASN A 110 -6.42 -4.78 -2.53
C ASN A 110 -5.53 -5.94 -2.99
N VAL A 111 -4.25 -5.67 -3.22
CA VAL A 111 -3.28 -6.73 -3.47
C VAL A 111 -3.22 -7.63 -2.24
N ASN A 112 -3.24 -8.96 -2.44
CA ASN A 112 -3.08 -9.89 -1.33
C ASN A 112 -1.67 -9.75 -0.74
N THR A 113 -1.55 -9.45 0.55
CA THR A 113 -0.26 -9.12 1.19
C THR A 113 0.73 -10.26 1.22
N GLU A 114 0.27 -11.52 1.29
CA GLU A 114 1.13 -12.71 1.22
C GLU A 114 1.69 -12.90 -0.20
N THR A 115 0.84 -12.78 -1.23
CA THR A 115 1.27 -12.77 -2.63
C THR A 115 2.22 -11.61 -2.90
N LEU A 116 1.96 -10.42 -2.34
CA LEU A 116 2.85 -9.27 -2.46
C LEU A 116 4.22 -9.57 -1.87
N ALA A 117 4.29 -10.20 -0.69
CA ALA A 117 5.54 -10.59 -0.07
C ALA A 117 6.35 -11.54 -0.97
N ARG A 118 5.69 -12.52 -1.60
CA ARG A 118 6.30 -13.41 -2.59
C ARG A 118 6.82 -12.67 -3.84
N ILE A 119 6.07 -11.70 -4.36
CA ILE A 119 6.51 -10.86 -5.50
C ILE A 119 7.76 -10.05 -5.13
N ILE A 120 7.77 -9.44 -3.94
CA ILE A 120 8.96 -8.69 -3.47
C ILE A 120 10.15 -9.62 -3.27
N GLN A 121 9.93 -10.82 -2.74
CA GLN A 121 10.98 -11.82 -2.62
C GLN A 121 11.55 -12.19 -4.00
N PHE A 122 10.70 -12.38 -5.00
CA PHE A 122 11.14 -12.61 -6.38
C PHE A 122 12.02 -11.45 -6.90
N PHE A 123 11.65 -10.19 -6.62
CA PHE A 123 12.50 -9.05 -7.00
C PHE A 123 13.85 -9.03 -6.26
N ASP A 124 13.84 -9.36 -4.98
CA ASP A 124 15.05 -9.44 -4.16
C ASP A 124 15.99 -10.55 -4.66
N ASP A 125 15.45 -11.71 -5.05
CA ASP A 125 16.26 -12.83 -5.53
C ASP A 125 16.85 -12.59 -6.93
N ASN A 126 16.20 -11.77 -7.75
CA ASN A 126 16.57 -11.57 -9.15
C ASN A 126 17.26 -10.23 -9.43
N TYR A 127 17.04 -9.18 -8.65
CA TYR A 127 17.49 -7.83 -9.00
C TYR A 127 18.27 -7.12 -7.90
N LYS A 128 18.26 -7.61 -6.66
CA LYS A 128 19.02 -7.00 -5.57
C LYS A 128 20.50 -7.27 -5.74
N LYS A 129 21.31 -6.21 -5.72
CA LYS A 129 22.77 -6.31 -5.65
C LYS A 129 23.29 -5.92 -4.27
N VAL A 130 23.99 -6.86 -3.65
CA VAL A 130 24.72 -6.65 -2.40
C VAL A 130 26.20 -6.47 -2.73
N GLU A 131 26.75 -5.31 -2.40
CA GLU A 131 28.21 -5.07 -2.41
C GLU A 131 28.69 -4.97 -0.95
N LYS A 132 29.08 -3.78 -0.48
CA LYS A 132 29.28 -3.53 0.96
C LYS A 132 27.96 -3.36 1.71
N ASN A 133 26.99 -2.75 1.05
CA ASN A 133 25.60 -2.61 1.47
C ASN A 133 24.72 -2.91 0.27
N VAL A 134 23.43 -3.14 0.50
CA VAL A 134 22.46 -3.25 -0.60
C VAL A 134 22.43 -1.92 -1.37
N ARG A 135 22.57 -1.99 -2.70
CA ARG A 135 22.45 -0.80 -3.56
C ARG A 135 20.98 -0.47 -3.75
N GLN A 136 20.65 0.83 -3.65
CA GLN A 136 19.30 1.32 -3.91
C GLN A 136 18.86 0.99 -5.34
N TYR A 137 17.65 0.46 -5.47
CA TYR A 137 16.99 0.20 -6.74
C TYR A 137 15.46 0.25 -6.56
N ALA A 138 14.76 0.41 -7.68
CA ALA A 138 13.31 0.31 -7.75
C ALA A 138 12.91 -0.56 -8.95
N VAL A 139 11.78 -1.23 -8.82
CA VAL A 139 11.18 -2.09 -9.84
C VAL A 139 9.70 -1.75 -9.92
N ALA A 140 9.14 -1.68 -11.12
CA ALA A 140 7.71 -1.63 -11.29
C ALA A 140 7.25 -2.68 -12.29
N ILE A 141 6.09 -3.28 -12.03
CA ILE A 141 5.47 -4.24 -12.93
C ILE A 141 4.05 -3.84 -13.28
N ASN A 142 3.55 -4.31 -14.43
CA ASN A 142 2.14 -4.23 -14.80
C ASN A 142 1.71 -5.57 -15.43
N VAL A 143 1.24 -6.46 -14.57
CA VAL A 143 0.95 -7.87 -14.88
C VAL A 143 -0.57 -8.13 -14.90
N PRO A 144 -1.03 -9.28 -15.42
CA PRO A 144 -2.41 -9.71 -15.24
C PRO A 144 -2.86 -9.66 -13.77
N GLU A 145 -4.11 -9.27 -13.53
CA GLU A 145 -4.63 -8.99 -12.19
C GLU A 145 -4.56 -10.21 -11.25
N ASP A 146 -4.78 -11.41 -11.80
CA ASP A 146 -4.71 -12.70 -11.09
C ASP A 146 -3.33 -12.98 -10.48
N GLN A 147 -2.26 -12.42 -11.05
CA GLN A 147 -0.89 -12.57 -10.53
C GLN A 147 -0.63 -11.78 -9.24
N CYS A 148 -1.60 -10.99 -8.77
CA CYS A 148 -1.53 -10.29 -7.48
C CYS A 148 -2.58 -10.77 -6.47
N LYS A 149 -3.37 -11.78 -6.83
CA LYS A 149 -4.41 -12.36 -5.96
C LYS A 149 -3.83 -13.46 -5.09
N ILE A 150 -4.66 -13.92 -4.16
CA ILE A 150 -4.32 -15.00 -3.23
C ILE A 150 -3.84 -16.25 -3.99
N ASN A 151 -2.90 -16.98 -3.39
CA ASN A 151 -2.32 -18.24 -3.90
C ASN A 151 -1.45 -18.12 -5.16
N PHE A 152 -1.23 -16.93 -5.73
CA PHE A 152 -0.23 -16.78 -6.79
C PHE A 152 1.19 -16.93 -6.22
N VAL A 153 2.00 -17.77 -6.87
CA VAL A 153 3.40 -18.04 -6.51
C VAL A 153 4.28 -17.68 -7.71
N PRO A 154 5.01 -16.54 -7.67
CA PRO A 154 5.87 -16.13 -8.76
C PRO A 154 7.09 -17.04 -8.87
N ASP A 155 7.37 -17.53 -10.08
CA ASP A 155 8.60 -18.23 -10.43
C ASP A 155 9.08 -17.86 -11.85
N LYS A 156 10.29 -18.32 -12.22
CA LYS A 156 10.92 -17.97 -13.50
C LYS A 156 10.19 -18.48 -14.74
N ASN A 157 9.29 -19.45 -14.58
CA ASN A 157 8.54 -20.09 -15.66
C ASN A 157 7.12 -19.52 -15.81
N ASN A 158 6.59 -18.84 -14.79
CA ASN A 158 5.21 -18.35 -14.78
C ASN A 158 5.07 -16.82 -14.60
N PHE A 159 6.13 -16.13 -14.17
CA PHE A 159 6.12 -14.71 -13.84
C PHE A 159 7.20 -13.96 -14.59
N LEU A 160 6.83 -12.86 -15.26
CA LEU A 160 7.75 -12.00 -16.03
C LEU A 160 8.60 -12.77 -17.07
N THR A 161 8.00 -13.78 -17.69
CA THR A 161 8.66 -14.69 -18.64
C THR A 161 9.05 -14.06 -19.96
N LYS A 162 8.53 -12.85 -20.23
CA LYS A 162 8.80 -12.06 -21.44
C LYS A 162 9.98 -11.09 -21.28
N GLU A 163 10.55 -11.02 -20.09
CA GLU A 163 11.66 -10.12 -19.79
C GLU A 163 13.00 -10.72 -20.17
N GLU A 164 14.02 -9.86 -20.24
CA GLU A 164 15.39 -10.33 -20.35
C GLU A 164 15.81 -11.10 -19.10
N SER A 165 16.88 -11.89 -19.21
CA SER A 165 17.43 -12.59 -18.06
C SER A 165 17.75 -11.63 -16.93
N SER A 166 17.58 -12.08 -15.68
CA SER A 166 17.83 -11.25 -14.49
C SER A 166 19.25 -10.66 -14.49
N THR A 167 20.24 -11.40 -14.98
CA THR A 167 21.62 -10.91 -15.19
C THR A 167 21.68 -9.68 -16.10
N ASN A 168 20.97 -9.70 -17.23
CA ASN A 168 20.97 -8.57 -18.16
C ASN A 168 20.25 -7.34 -17.56
N VAL A 169 19.14 -7.58 -16.85
CA VAL A 169 18.44 -6.52 -16.12
C VAL A 169 19.35 -5.89 -15.06
N ILE A 170 20.01 -6.70 -14.23
CA ILE A 170 21.00 -6.26 -13.22
C ILE A 170 22.10 -5.42 -13.88
N ASN A 171 22.67 -5.90 -14.98
CA ASN A 171 23.75 -5.19 -15.66
C ASN A 171 23.31 -3.80 -16.11
N LYS A 172 22.07 -3.64 -16.61
CA LYS A 172 21.53 -2.34 -17.03
C LYS A 172 21.20 -1.42 -15.87
N ILE A 173 20.56 -1.90 -14.80
CA ILE A 173 20.13 -1.04 -13.67
C ILE A 173 21.29 -0.62 -12.78
N TYR A 174 22.40 -1.37 -12.77
CA TYR A 174 23.61 -1.01 -12.02
C TYR A 174 24.73 -0.44 -12.91
N ASP A 175 24.49 -0.24 -14.20
CA ASP A 175 25.36 0.54 -15.07
C ASP A 175 25.32 2.02 -14.64
N GLU A 176 26.48 2.64 -14.49
CA GLU A 176 26.60 4.01 -13.95
C GLU A 176 26.17 5.10 -14.94
N ASN A 177 25.99 4.77 -16.22
CA ASN A 177 25.60 5.70 -17.27
C ASN A 177 24.12 5.55 -17.66
N VAL A 178 23.57 4.34 -17.56
CA VAL A 178 22.19 4.02 -17.96
C VAL A 178 21.25 3.96 -16.75
N ALA A 179 21.56 3.09 -15.77
CA ALA A 179 20.80 2.84 -14.55
C ALA A 179 19.28 2.60 -14.75
N LEU A 180 18.88 2.08 -15.93
CA LEU A 180 17.48 1.92 -16.33
C LEU A 180 17.31 0.68 -17.23
N TYR A 181 16.26 -0.09 -16.96
CA TYR A 181 15.76 -1.15 -17.80
C TYR A 181 14.26 -0.93 -18.06
N GLU A 182 13.85 -1.04 -19.32
CA GLU A 182 12.45 -0.99 -19.75
C GLU A 182 12.12 -2.25 -20.56
N GLY A 183 11.34 -3.13 -19.94
CA GLY A 183 10.92 -4.41 -20.50
C GLY A 183 9.46 -4.40 -20.95
N GLN A 184 8.80 -5.56 -21.06
CA GLN A 184 7.39 -5.63 -21.47
C GLN A 184 6.44 -5.33 -20.32
N GLU A 185 6.54 -6.10 -19.24
CA GLU A 185 5.72 -6.02 -18.04
C GLU A 185 6.52 -5.53 -16.83
N LEU A 186 7.84 -5.33 -16.98
CA LEU A 186 8.73 -4.84 -15.94
C LEU A 186 9.53 -3.62 -16.39
N ILE A 187 9.69 -2.64 -15.50
CA ILE A 187 10.71 -1.60 -15.57
C ILE A 187 11.54 -1.64 -14.29
N ALA A 188 12.81 -1.30 -14.35
CA ALA A 188 13.66 -1.26 -13.17
C ALA A 188 14.72 -0.17 -13.30
N ALA A 189 15.13 0.43 -12.18
CA ALA A 189 16.18 1.44 -12.16
C ALA A 189 17.04 1.31 -10.91
N GLY A 190 18.33 1.57 -11.07
CA GLY A 190 19.24 1.84 -9.96
C GLY A 190 19.35 3.34 -9.70
N THR A 191 20.44 3.76 -9.07
CA THR A 191 20.76 5.19 -8.89
C THR A 191 21.69 5.69 -9.99
N LEU A 192 21.38 6.84 -10.59
CA LEU A 192 22.23 7.45 -11.62
C LEU A 192 23.00 8.64 -11.04
N LYS A 193 24.33 8.57 -11.05
CA LYS A 193 25.19 9.68 -10.64
C LYS A 193 25.42 10.63 -11.81
N LYS A 194 24.98 11.87 -11.70
CA LYS A 194 25.29 12.95 -12.65
C LYS A 194 26.06 14.06 -11.96
N GLN A 195 27.38 14.08 -12.17
CA GLN A 195 28.30 15.08 -11.60
C GLN A 195 28.09 15.23 -10.07
N LYS A 196 27.50 16.34 -9.62
CA LYS A 196 27.26 16.67 -8.21
C LYS A 196 25.94 16.15 -7.64
N HIS A 197 25.08 15.54 -8.47
CA HIS A 197 23.75 15.08 -8.07
C HIS A 197 23.56 13.61 -8.38
N THR A 198 22.82 12.91 -7.52
CA THR A 198 22.39 11.53 -7.77
C THR A 198 20.88 11.54 -8.02
N ARG A 199 20.44 11.02 -9.17
CA ARG A 199 19.03 10.73 -9.40
C ARG A 199 18.69 9.40 -8.75
N HIS A 200 17.63 9.41 -7.95
CA HIS A 200 17.14 8.22 -7.26
C HIS A 200 16.33 7.34 -8.22
N SER A 201 16.31 6.03 -7.97
CA SER A 201 15.62 5.03 -8.79
C SER A 201 14.14 5.35 -8.96
N GLU A 202 13.46 5.81 -7.90
CA GLU A 202 12.05 6.19 -7.95
C GLU A 202 11.81 7.35 -8.92
N SER A 203 12.67 8.37 -8.87
CA SER A 203 12.56 9.53 -9.76
C SER A 203 12.92 9.17 -11.21
N ILE A 204 13.83 8.22 -11.44
CA ILE A 204 14.16 7.74 -12.78
C ILE A 204 12.94 7.05 -13.42
N LEU A 205 12.23 6.22 -12.66
CA LEU A 205 11.07 5.48 -13.18
C LEU A 205 9.81 6.35 -13.29
N MET A 206 9.63 7.36 -12.45
CA MET A 206 8.37 8.12 -12.36
C MET A 206 8.41 9.53 -12.96
N ASN A 207 9.58 10.06 -13.36
CA ASN A 207 9.68 11.43 -13.88
C ASN A 207 10.27 11.51 -15.30
N PRO A 208 9.74 12.43 -16.14
CA PRO A 208 8.56 13.28 -15.89
C PRO A 208 7.25 12.47 -16.03
N PRO A 209 6.16 12.82 -15.33
CA PRO A 209 4.95 11.99 -15.26
C PRO A 209 4.22 11.77 -16.61
N GLU A 210 4.51 12.60 -17.61
CA GLU A 210 3.88 12.50 -18.94
C GLU A 210 4.57 11.51 -19.88
N SER A 211 5.85 11.20 -19.64
CA SER A 211 6.67 10.36 -20.53
C SER A 211 7.65 9.47 -19.78
N SER A 212 7.40 9.24 -18.49
CA SER A 212 8.25 8.38 -17.66
C SER A 212 8.15 6.91 -18.08
N PRO A 213 9.16 6.08 -17.72
CA PRO A 213 9.05 4.62 -17.81
C PRO A 213 7.77 4.06 -17.19
N MET A 214 7.34 4.60 -16.04
CA MET A 214 6.07 4.23 -15.39
C MET A 214 4.87 4.56 -16.28
N THR A 215 4.86 5.73 -16.92
CA THR A 215 3.79 6.12 -17.86
C THR A 215 3.70 5.12 -19.02
N ASN A 216 4.85 4.73 -19.60
CA ASN A 216 4.91 3.73 -20.66
C ASN A 216 4.40 2.37 -20.18
N LEU A 217 4.80 1.94 -18.98
CA LEU A 217 4.37 0.68 -18.38
C LEU A 217 2.85 0.64 -18.12
N LEU A 218 2.28 1.72 -17.56
CA LEU A 218 0.83 1.85 -17.32
C LEU A 218 0.00 1.87 -18.61
N ASN A 219 0.60 2.29 -19.73
CA ASN A 219 -0.10 2.31 -21.02
C ASN A 219 -0.24 0.93 -21.67
N LYS A 220 0.56 -0.06 -21.26
CA LYS A 220 0.52 -1.41 -21.86
C LYS A 220 -0.68 -2.24 -21.43
N LYS A 221 -1.22 -1.99 -20.23
CA LYS A 221 -2.35 -2.74 -19.66
C LYS A 221 -3.11 -1.84 -18.69
N LYS A 222 -4.40 -1.60 -18.97
CA LYS A 222 -5.22 -0.59 -18.27
C LYS A 222 -5.82 -1.08 -16.94
N ASP A 223 -6.09 -2.38 -16.86
CA ASP A 223 -6.72 -3.04 -15.71
C ASP A 223 -5.81 -4.12 -15.11
N GLY A 224 -4.49 -3.95 -15.23
CA GLY A 224 -3.51 -4.87 -14.66
C GLY A 224 -3.31 -4.69 -13.16
N CYS A 225 -2.58 -5.61 -12.54
CA CYS A 225 -1.98 -5.36 -11.25
C CYS A 225 -0.66 -4.62 -11.43
N VAL A 226 -0.57 -3.43 -10.83
CA VAL A 226 0.64 -2.61 -10.83
C VAL A 226 1.28 -2.66 -9.44
N VAL A 227 2.51 -3.13 -9.38
CA VAL A 227 3.32 -3.10 -8.16
C VAL A 227 4.53 -2.21 -8.44
N PHE A 228 4.74 -1.20 -7.61
CA PHE A 228 5.93 -0.36 -7.60
C PHE A 228 6.70 -0.63 -6.33
N TYR A 229 7.88 -1.25 -6.44
CA TYR A 229 8.77 -1.57 -5.33
C TYR A 229 10.00 -0.67 -5.34
N THR A 230 10.42 -0.21 -4.15
CA THR A 230 11.72 0.42 -3.93
C THR A 230 12.41 -0.20 -2.73
N TYR A 231 13.72 -0.44 -2.80
CA TYR A 231 14.43 -1.10 -1.71
C TYR A 231 14.40 -0.26 -0.41
N ASN A 232 14.91 0.97 -0.46
CA ASN A 232 14.67 1.95 0.60
C ASN A 232 13.45 2.82 0.27
N SER A 233 12.72 3.25 1.30
CA SER A 233 11.59 4.17 1.20
C SER A 233 11.94 5.42 0.39
N PRO A 234 10.98 5.98 -0.38
CA PRO A 234 11.24 7.21 -1.11
C PRO A 234 11.62 8.33 -0.13
N CYS A 235 12.77 8.96 -0.38
CA CYS A 235 13.30 9.95 0.55
C CYS A 235 12.41 11.20 0.68
N VAL A 236 12.31 11.73 1.90
CA VAL A 236 11.46 12.89 2.24
C VAL A 236 11.81 14.13 1.42
N GLN A 237 13.10 14.44 1.29
CA GLN A 237 13.57 15.72 0.75
C GLN A 237 13.51 15.82 -0.78
N THR A 238 13.25 14.74 -1.51
CA THR A 238 13.35 14.77 -2.99
C THR A 238 12.26 13.94 -3.65
N CYS A 239 12.07 12.69 -3.20
CA CYS A 239 11.10 11.81 -3.85
C CYS A 239 9.66 12.15 -3.46
N ILE A 240 9.41 12.59 -2.23
CA ILE A 240 8.07 12.98 -1.75
C ILE A 240 7.97 14.45 -1.36
N ASP A 241 8.85 15.29 -1.91
CA ASP A 241 8.73 16.74 -1.82
C ASP A 241 7.57 17.22 -2.71
N ILE A 242 6.56 17.87 -2.12
CA ILE A 242 5.38 18.35 -2.87
C ILE A 242 5.72 19.40 -3.93
N ASN A 243 6.81 20.15 -3.74
CA ASN A 243 7.28 21.20 -4.64
C ASN A 243 8.49 20.76 -5.48
N GLY A 244 8.96 19.52 -5.29
CA GLY A 244 10.20 19.02 -5.89
C GLY A 244 10.04 18.63 -7.36
N ASN A 245 10.97 19.08 -8.22
CA ASN A 245 11.00 18.69 -9.64
C ASN A 245 11.28 17.20 -9.86
N TYR A 246 11.84 16.51 -8.87
CA TYR A 246 12.13 15.08 -8.89
C TYR A 246 11.12 14.25 -8.09
N SER A 247 10.08 14.92 -7.58
CA SER A 247 9.00 14.31 -6.79
C SER A 247 8.25 13.28 -7.61
N ILE A 248 7.85 12.20 -6.95
CA ILE A 248 7.07 11.14 -7.57
C ILE A 248 5.57 11.34 -7.41
N LEU A 249 5.14 12.28 -6.54
CA LEU A 249 3.74 12.46 -6.15
C LEU A 249 2.82 12.74 -7.35
N LYS A 250 3.26 13.53 -8.34
CA LYS A 250 2.48 13.79 -9.56
C LYS A 250 2.23 12.51 -10.38
N MET A 251 3.23 11.64 -10.44
CA MET A 251 3.08 10.35 -11.13
C MET A 251 2.18 9.40 -10.34
N LEU A 252 2.25 9.41 -9.00
CA LEU A 252 1.33 8.65 -8.16
C LEU A 252 -0.13 9.09 -8.36
N GLU A 253 -0.40 10.40 -8.43
CA GLU A 253 -1.74 10.91 -8.74
C GLU A 253 -2.24 10.43 -10.11
N ARG A 254 -1.35 10.34 -11.10
CA ARG A 254 -1.72 9.82 -12.41
C ARG A 254 -1.98 8.31 -12.37
N TRP A 255 -1.14 7.57 -11.64
CA TRP A 255 -1.29 6.14 -11.45
C TRP A 255 -2.58 5.79 -10.70
N SER A 256 -2.99 6.59 -9.72
CA SER A 256 -4.24 6.36 -8.97
C SER A 256 -5.49 6.35 -9.88
N LYS A 257 -5.43 7.05 -11.01
CA LYS A 257 -6.51 7.13 -12.00
C LYS A 257 -6.57 5.92 -12.96
N GLN A 258 -5.59 5.02 -12.94
CA GLN A 258 -5.65 3.78 -13.73
C GLN A 258 -6.56 2.74 -13.07
N GLY A 259 -7.08 1.79 -13.86
CA GLY A 259 -7.80 0.63 -13.34
C GLY A 259 -6.87 -0.36 -12.62
N GLY A 260 -7.44 -1.47 -12.16
CA GLY A 260 -6.71 -2.59 -11.58
C GLY A 260 -6.06 -2.35 -10.21
N LEU A 261 -5.42 -3.41 -9.71
CA LEU A 261 -4.78 -3.46 -8.39
C LEU A 261 -3.52 -2.60 -8.34
N LYS A 262 -3.24 -1.99 -7.18
CA LYS A 262 -2.09 -1.10 -7.00
C LYS A 262 -1.40 -1.39 -5.68
N ALA A 263 -0.08 -1.45 -5.70
CA ALA A 263 0.73 -1.52 -4.48
C ALA A 263 2.03 -0.73 -4.67
N PHE A 264 2.20 0.34 -3.89
CA PHE A 264 3.50 0.94 -3.66
C PHE A 264 4.12 0.20 -2.49
N VAL A 265 5.28 -0.43 -2.69
CA VAL A 265 6.00 -1.17 -1.67
C VAL A 265 7.39 -0.60 -1.43
N PHE A 266 7.80 -0.59 -0.16
CA PHE A 266 9.22 -0.43 0.21
C PHE A 266 9.65 -1.49 1.22
N LYS A 267 10.96 -1.67 1.40
CA LYS A 267 11.51 -2.64 2.37
C LYS A 267 12.09 -1.95 3.60
N ASP A 268 13.07 -1.08 3.40
CA ASP A 268 13.79 -0.39 4.47
C ASP A 268 13.45 1.10 4.50
N ILE A 269 13.52 1.72 5.69
CA ILE A 269 13.43 3.19 5.78
C ILE A 269 14.74 3.78 5.29
N TRP A 270 14.64 4.79 4.42
CA TRP A 270 15.80 5.51 3.92
C TRP A 270 16.68 6.01 5.08
N LYS A 271 17.96 5.67 5.04
CA LYS A 271 18.90 5.89 6.16
C LYS A 271 18.97 7.34 6.68
N PHE A 272 18.69 8.33 5.83
CA PHE A 272 18.70 9.75 6.23
C PHE A 272 17.37 10.24 6.80
N ASP A 273 16.35 9.39 6.79
CA ASP A 273 14.99 9.66 7.24
C ASP A 273 14.61 8.87 8.50
N GLN A 274 15.46 7.95 8.98
CA GLN A 274 15.21 7.09 10.16
C GLN A 274 14.85 7.83 11.46
N LYS A 275 15.27 9.09 11.60
CA LYS A 275 15.00 9.92 12.79
C LYS A 275 13.89 10.97 12.56
N LYS A 276 13.24 10.95 11.40
CA LYS A 276 12.19 11.91 11.04
C LYS A 276 10.82 11.35 11.38
N ASP A 277 9.85 12.23 11.60
CA ASP A 277 8.44 11.84 11.63
C ASP A 277 7.95 11.65 10.19
N LEU A 278 7.76 10.39 9.79
CA LEU A 278 7.39 10.02 8.42
C LEU A 278 5.88 9.93 8.20
N LYS A 279 5.07 10.20 9.22
CA LYS A 279 3.63 9.94 9.16
C LYS A 279 2.94 10.74 8.06
N GLU A 280 3.09 12.06 8.08
CA GLU A 280 2.47 12.93 7.08
C GLU A 280 3.09 12.75 5.69
N ASN A 281 4.38 12.43 5.65
CA ASN A 281 5.09 12.12 4.41
C ASN A 281 4.54 10.88 3.71
N PHE A 282 4.29 9.80 4.45
CA PHE A 282 3.74 8.56 3.87
C PHE A 282 2.23 8.66 3.63
N LYS A 283 1.49 9.45 4.41
CA LYS A 283 0.10 9.81 4.08
C LYS A 283 -0.02 10.54 2.73
N ALA A 284 0.98 11.35 2.37
CA ALA A 284 1.00 11.99 1.05
C ALA A 284 1.07 10.97 -0.11
N ILE A 285 1.68 9.80 0.11
CA ILE A 285 1.67 8.69 -0.85
C ILE A 285 0.30 8.00 -0.84
N THR A 286 -0.23 7.69 0.35
CA THR A 286 -1.48 6.90 0.49
C THR A 286 -2.72 7.61 0.00
N LYS A 287 -2.67 8.95 -0.12
CA LYS A 287 -3.68 9.74 -0.84
C LYS A 287 -3.90 9.26 -2.28
N TYR A 288 -2.89 8.66 -2.90
CA TYR A 288 -2.92 8.27 -4.30
C TYR A 288 -2.94 6.76 -4.49
N VAL A 289 -2.11 6.01 -3.76
CA VAL A 289 -2.00 4.55 -3.93
C VAL A 289 -1.77 3.84 -2.60
N PRO A 290 -2.26 2.59 -2.44
CA PRO A 290 -1.96 1.79 -1.25
C PRO A 290 -0.44 1.63 -1.06
N LEU A 291 0.02 1.89 0.16
CA LEU A 291 1.43 1.82 0.54
C LEU A 291 1.65 0.65 1.48
N TYR A 292 2.67 -0.15 1.20
CA TYR A 292 3.04 -1.32 1.97
C TYR A 292 4.53 -1.30 2.34
N ARG A 293 4.86 -1.89 3.48
CA ARG A 293 6.23 -2.26 3.83
C ARG A 293 6.37 -3.77 3.90
N CYS A 294 7.21 -4.34 3.05
CA CYS A 294 7.48 -5.78 3.04
C CYS A 294 8.87 -6.06 3.65
N VAL A 295 8.88 -6.68 4.82
CA VAL A 295 10.11 -6.91 5.60
C VAL A 295 10.68 -8.33 5.41
N SER A 296 9.87 -9.27 4.92
CA SER A 296 10.25 -10.66 4.66
C SER A 296 9.49 -11.23 3.46
N SER A 297 9.78 -12.48 3.10
CA SER A 297 9.08 -13.24 2.05
C SER A 297 7.62 -13.57 2.37
N GLU A 298 7.20 -13.37 3.62
CA GLU A 298 5.87 -13.75 4.12
C GLU A 298 5.11 -12.56 4.73
N THR A 299 5.79 -11.42 4.94
CA THR A 299 5.24 -10.32 5.75
C THR A 299 5.32 -9.00 5.01
N CYS A 300 4.13 -8.49 4.66
CA CYS A 300 3.91 -7.12 4.22
C CYS A 300 2.86 -6.46 5.13
N TYR A 301 3.18 -5.26 5.59
CA TYR A 301 2.28 -4.42 6.36
C TYR A 301 1.68 -3.36 5.45
N GLU A 302 0.36 -3.22 5.44
CA GLU A 302 -0.27 -2.01 4.91
C GLU A 302 0.06 -0.83 5.84
N CYS A 303 0.50 0.28 5.25
CA CYS A 303 1.04 1.39 6.01
C CYS A 303 -0.02 2.35 6.54
N VAL A 304 -1.23 2.33 5.98
CA VAL A 304 -2.34 3.16 6.42
C VAL A 304 -3.60 2.31 6.50
N GLU A 305 -4.26 2.32 7.65
CA GLU A 305 -5.56 1.71 7.88
C GLU A 305 -6.50 2.79 8.42
N GLY A 306 -7.38 3.30 7.55
CA GLY A 306 -8.16 4.51 7.83
C GLY A 306 -7.26 5.75 7.97
N ASP A 307 -7.37 6.46 9.08
CA ASP A 307 -6.53 7.64 9.39
C ASP A 307 -5.23 7.27 10.13
N ASN A 308 -5.07 5.99 10.50
CA ASN A 308 -3.95 5.53 11.31
C ASN A 308 -2.81 5.02 10.44
N ILE A 309 -1.59 5.42 10.79
CA ILE A 309 -0.36 4.92 10.19
C ILE A 309 0.17 3.72 10.99
N ASN A 310 0.48 2.63 10.29
CA ASN A 310 1.06 1.44 10.90
C ASN A 310 2.48 1.74 11.37
N LEU A 311 2.78 1.50 12.65
CA LEU A 311 4.09 1.74 13.23
C LEU A 311 5.19 0.93 12.54
N ASN A 312 4.87 -0.26 12.03
CA ASN A 312 5.81 -1.07 11.25
C ASN A 312 6.25 -0.37 9.96
N CYS A 313 5.56 0.66 9.48
CA CYS A 313 5.99 1.43 8.32
C CYS A 313 6.84 2.64 8.65
N VAL A 314 6.89 3.09 9.90
CA VAL A 314 7.58 4.35 10.29
C VAL A 314 8.66 4.14 11.36
N GLN A 315 8.90 2.90 11.79
CA GLN A 315 9.90 2.52 12.79
C GLN A 315 11.00 1.62 12.21
#